data_AF-A0A1V5XP40-F1
#
_entry.id   AF-A0A1V5XP40-F1
#
_cell.length_a   1.000
_cell.length_b   1.000
_cell.length_c   1.000
_cell.angle_alpha   90.00
_cell.angle_beta   90.00
_cell.angle_gamma   90.00
#
_symmetry.space_group_name_H-M   'P 1'
#
loop_
_entity.id
_entity.type
_entity.pdbx_description
1 polymer ?
#
loop_
_entity_poly.entity_id
_entity_poly.type
_entity_poly.pdbx_seq_one_letter_code
_entity_poly.pdbx_strand_id
1 'polypeptide(L)'
;MKRCRGVMKLGTLVVASCLAGLVACGTESGGGYSSSPTADAGADAHGEGGTEAQAETGPIEHKLSSILVEPTNSLVELDLNAVSSQPYTALGRFLDGTTEDVTDKVTWTLSDPEIGVFSGASLDLMPMVSAGAKTTRVRAELDGVKGEAQLTVVAYRKTGPKTDFFFVLPFDDPQGSQDKPLEFSTDVRSLDVFFAMDTTGSMLGEIKNLQQALINQVITPMQQQIPDSQFGAGAFEDFPVGNYGATKGSECGKGGSSLPDQPLKLFSVITSDANQVQNAVNQFDTGQGPIGCGLDWPEAMIEALYQISTGEGLSGPGLTNVPANHVGVGGVGFRQGSMPVIIPITDAMSHAPGENAYCPESGESVNYTGPVAAVAHDRQQTKDALDAICARVVGVASIETALSPQCSGQADEEDFARATGARIPPEAWDTPARPANCAPGLCCTDMNGAGRQPDPDGLCPLVFRVNANGQGLGGSVVTGLQMLTRFAAFDVVTETVGETEGLSGEALPPGTTTADFLLSIVPDSYEKPPPPPNLPEPTMDSVGFQNVTPGTLVRFQVTAFNDFVKGTEQAQFFRATIKVLAGGCTDLDAREVLILVPPNPIVIK
;
A
#
# COMPACT_ATOMS: atom_id res chain seq x y z
N MET A 1 18.43 -34.71 17.94
CA MET A 1 18.54 -35.98 17.18
C MET A 1 18.92 -35.68 15.72
N LYS A 2 19.53 -36.66 15.04
CA LYS A 2 20.43 -36.59 13.87
C LYS A 2 20.15 -35.56 12.75
N ARG A 3 21.24 -34.86 12.38
CA ARG A 3 21.52 -34.08 11.17
C ARG A 3 21.60 -34.96 9.92
N CYS A 4 21.22 -34.41 8.75
CA CYS A 4 21.85 -34.75 7.47
C CYS A 4 22.29 -33.45 6.77
N ARG A 5 23.56 -33.45 6.36
CA ARG A 5 24.33 -32.34 5.78
C ARG A 5 24.74 -32.81 4.38
N GLY A 6 24.44 -32.05 3.34
CA GLY A 6 24.89 -32.33 1.97
C GLY A 6 25.55 -31.09 1.37
N VAL A 7 26.88 -31.11 1.31
CA VAL A 7 27.73 -30.11 0.67
C VAL A 7 27.99 -30.56 -0.76
N MET A 8 27.90 -29.67 -1.76
CA MET A 8 28.58 -29.91 -3.04
C MET A 8 29.21 -28.62 -3.58
N LYS A 9 30.49 -28.76 -3.96
CA LYS A 9 31.46 -27.72 -4.30
C LYS A 9 31.37 -27.27 -5.77
N LEU A 10 31.81 -26.03 -5.97
CA LEU A 10 32.29 -25.38 -7.20
C LEU A 10 33.11 -26.27 -8.15
N GLY A 11 32.96 -25.99 -9.45
CA GLY A 11 33.94 -26.31 -10.50
C GLY A 11 33.76 -25.41 -11.73
N THR A 12 34.68 -24.45 -11.91
CA THR A 12 34.86 -23.60 -13.09
C THR A 12 35.66 -24.36 -14.17
N LEU A 13 35.34 -24.21 -15.46
CA LEU A 13 36.33 -24.38 -16.54
C LEU A 13 35.97 -23.55 -17.79
N VAL A 14 37.01 -23.17 -18.53
CA VAL A 14 37.14 -22.05 -19.49
C VAL A 14 37.52 -22.60 -20.88
N VAL A 15 36.92 -22.01 -21.93
CA VAL A 15 37.39 -21.79 -23.35
C VAL A 15 37.62 -22.98 -24.30
N ALA A 16 37.02 -22.92 -25.51
CA ALA A 16 37.73 -22.85 -26.81
C ALA A 16 36.80 -22.77 -28.03
N SER A 17 37.09 -21.83 -28.93
CA SER A 17 36.48 -21.59 -30.25
C SER A 17 36.93 -22.59 -31.33
N CYS A 18 36.13 -22.80 -32.38
CA CYS A 18 36.60 -22.80 -33.78
C CYS A 18 35.48 -22.80 -34.84
N LEU A 19 35.80 -22.17 -35.97
CA LEU A 19 35.02 -21.80 -37.15
C LEU A 19 35.19 -22.83 -38.30
N ALA A 20 34.21 -22.86 -39.24
CA ALA A 20 34.27 -23.16 -40.69
C ALA A 20 32.99 -23.92 -41.11
N GLY A 21 32.28 -23.70 -42.23
CA GLY A 21 32.54 -23.05 -43.51
C GLY A 21 32.06 -23.96 -44.66
N LEU A 22 31.58 -23.38 -45.77
CA LEU A 22 31.11 -23.97 -47.08
C LEU A 22 29.61 -24.33 -47.13
N VAL A 23 28.72 -23.71 -47.95
CA VAL A 23 28.68 -23.37 -49.41
C VAL A 23 28.63 -24.60 -50.32
N ALA A 24 27.49 -24.84 -50.99
CA ALA A 24 27.36 -24.79 -52.46
C ALA A 24 25.97 -25.24 -52.96
N CYS A 25 25.57 -24.60 -54.07
CA CYS A 25 24.37 -24.70 -54.88
C CYS A 25 24.47 -25.81 -55.95
N GLY A 26 23.37 -26.22 -56.59
CA GLY A 26 23.43 -27.04 -57.82
C GLY A 26 22.07 -27.49 -58.39
N THR A 27 21.73 -26.91 -59.54
CA THR A 27 20.53 -27.07 -60.39
C THR A 27 20.73 -28.08 -61.55
N GLU A 28 19.69 -28.24 -62.38
CA GLU A 28 19.62 -28.79 -63.77
C GLU A 28 19.35 -30.30 -63.93
N SER A 29 18.70 -30.85 -64.98
CA SER A 29 17.85 -30.38 -66.09
C SER A 29 17.34 -31.61 -66.90
N GLY A 30 16.19 -31.49 -67.59
CA GLY A 30 16.00 -31.84 -69.02
C GLY A 30 15.79 -33.30 -69.55
N GLY A 31 14.62 -33.53 -70.16
CA GLY A 31 14.33 -34.36 -71.37
C GLY A 31 14.22 -35.88 -71.19
N GLY A 32 13.24 -36.65 -71.69
CA GLY A 32 12.21 -36.50 -72.72
C GLY A 32 12.40 -37.64 -73.76
N TYR A 33 11.51 -38.63 -73.85
CA TYR A 33 11.35 -39.51 -75.04
C TYR A 33 9.97 -40.20 -75.08
N SER A 34 9.47 -40.33 -76.32
CA SER A 34 8.17 -40.81 -76.79
C SER A 34 8.15 -42.32 -77.07
N SER A 35 6.98 -42.96 -76.97
CA SER A 35 6.48 -43.90 -78.00
C SER A 35 5.05 -44.38 -77.71
N SER A 36 4.12 -44.13 -78.64
CA SER A 36 2.91 -44.95 -78.82
C SER A 36 3.26 -46.33 -79.42
N PRO A 37 2.33 -47.29 -79.37
CA PRO A 37 1.67 -47.66 -80.63
C PRO A 37 0.16 -47.93 -80.51
N THR A 38 -0.47 -47.82 -81.68
CA THR A 38 -1.86 -48.08 -82.06
C THR A 38 -2.10 -49.54 -82.47
N ALA A 39 -3.31 -50.07 -82.23
CA ALA A 39 -4.08 -51.06 -83.04
C ALA A 39 -5.35 -51.43 -82.26
N ASP A 40 -6.51 -51.82 -82.80
CA ASP A 40 -7.20 -51.76 -84.09
C ASP A 40 -8.62 -52.36 -83.83
N ALA A 41 -9.61 -52.01 -84.66
CA ALA A 41 -10.95 -52.58 -84.96
C ALA A 41 -11.64 -53.62 -84.01
N GLY A 42 -12.96 -53.67 -83.80
CA GLY A 42 -14.12 -53.05 -84.46
C GLY A 42 -15.41 -53.84 -84.16
N ALA A 43 -16.55 -53.15 -84.29
CA ALA A 43 -17.91 -53.63 -84.62
C ALA A 43 -18.74 -54.51 -83.64
N ASP A 44 -19.87 -53.93 -83.18
CA ASP A 44 -21.27 -54.34 -83.45
C ASP A 44 -22.24 -54.28 -82.26
N ALA A 45 -23.47 -53.88 -82.59
CA ALA A 45 -24.47 -53.24 -81.74
C ALA A 45 -25.47 -54.20 -81.08
N HIS A 46 -25.96 -53.84 -79.88
CA HIS A 46 -27.39 -53.90 -79.53
C HIS A 46 -27.65 -53.15 -78.22
N GLY A 47 -28.67 -52.30 -78.22
CA GLY A 47 -29.09 -51.55 -77.03
C GLY A 47 -30.05 -52.33 -76.15
N GLU A 48 -29.97 -52.09 -74.85
CA GLU A 48 -31.10 -52.09 -73.92
C GLU A 48 -30.87 -50.99 -72.87
N GLY A 49 -31.95 -50.29 -72.54
CA GLY A 49 -31.95 -49.11 -71.69
C GLY A 49 -31.69 -49.44 -70.22
N GLY A 50 -30.80 -48.66 -69.62
CA GLY A 50 -30.74 -48.43 -68.18
C GLY A 50 -30.88 -46.93 -67.95
N THR A 51 -31.97 -46.52 -67.30
CA THR A 51 -32.26 -45.14 -66.92
C THR A 51 -31.17 -44.60 -65.99
N GLU A 52 -30.25 -43.80 -66.50
CA GLU A 52 -29.50 -42.85 -65.69
C GLU A 52 -30.49 -41.77 -65.23
N ALA A 53 -30.72 -41.70 -63.92
CA ALA A 53 -31.34 -40.54 -63.32
C ALA A 53 -30.41 -39.34 -63.60
N GLN A 54 -30.80 -38.50 -64.56
CA GLN A 54 -30.26 -37.16 -64.67
C GLN A 54 -30.57 -36.45 -63.36
N ALA A 55 -29.56 -36.30 -62.51
CA ALA A 55 -29.58 -35.26 -61.49
C ALA A 55 -29.65 -33.93 -62.25
N GLU A 56 -30.79 -33.26 -62.18
CA GLU A 56 -30.92 -31.89 -62.64
C GLU A 56 -29.93 -31.03 -61.84
N THR A 57 -28.77 -30.73 -62.42
CA THR A 57 -27.90 -29.66 -61.92
C THR A 57 -28.46 -28.33 -62.41
N GLY A 58 -29.57 -27.90 -61.80
CA GLY A 58 -29.98 -26.50 -61.86
C GLY A 58 -28.89 -25.61 -61.24
N PRO A 59 -28.82 -24.30 -61.57
CA PRO A 59 -27.91 -23.38 -60.90
C PRO A 59 -28.12 -23.47 -59.39
N ILE A 60 -27.05 -23.65 -58.62
CA ILE A 60 -27.15 -23.62 -57.16
C ILE A 60 -27.64 -22.22 -56.78
N GLU A 61 -28.69 -22.13 -55.98
CA GLU A 61 -29.29 -20.86 -55.57
C GLU A 61 -28.27 -20.03 -54.78
N HIS A 62 -28.03 -18.78 -55.19
CA HIS A 62 -27.18 -17.83 -54.46
C HIS A 62 -27.94 -17.31 -53.22
N LYS A 63 -28.06 -18.17 -52.22
CA LYS A 63 -28.79 -17.92 -50.98
C LYS A 63 -27.85 -17.97 -49.79
N LEU A 64 -27.97 -16.99 -48.91
CA LEU A 64 -27.15 -16.88 -47.71
C LEU A 64 -27.38 -18.10 -46.80
N SER A 65 -26.30 -18.78 -46.46
CA SER A 65 -26.32 -19.98 -45.61
C SER A 65 -25.87 -19.68 -44.18
N SER A 66 -24.82 -18.86 -44.01
CA SER A 66 -24.28 -18.52 -42.69
C SER A 66 -23.52 -17.19 -42.74
N ILE A 67 -23.40 -16.52 -41.61
CA ILE A 67 -22.57 -15.31 -41.45
C ILE A 67 -21.45 -15.60 -40.45
N LEU A 68 -20.20 -15.34 -40.84
CA LEU A 68 -19.06 -15.30 -39.94
C LEU A 68 -18.82 -13.86 -39.51
N VAL A 69 -18.73 -13.63 -38.21
CA VAL A 69 -18.41 -12.31 -37.63
C VAL A 69 -16.97 -12.32 -37.13
N GLU A 70 -16.18 -11.34 -37.56
CA GLU A 70 -14.78 -11.16 -37.13
C GLU A 70 -14.58 -9.78 -36.48
N PRO A 71 -13.82 -9.70 -35.36
CA PRO A 71 -13.18 -10.81 -34.66
C PRO A 71 -14.21 -11.63 -33.87
N THR A 72 -14.11 -12.96 -33.90
CA THR A 72 -15.07 -13.87 -33.25
C THR A 72 -15.01 -13.82 -31.72
N ASN A 73 -13.83 -13.59 -31.14
CA ASN A 73 -13.62 -13.45 -29.69
C ASN A 73 -12.71 -12.23 -29.43
N SER A 74 -13.31 -11.04 -29.30
CA SER A 74 -12.57 -9.80 -29.06
C SER A 74 -12.37 -9.58 -27.56
N LEU A 75 -11.17 -9.17 -27.17
CA LEU A 75 -10.84 -8.67 -25.83
C LEU A 75 -10.33 -7.24 -25.96
N VAL A 76 -11.09 -6.28 -25.41
CA VAL A 76 -10.73 -4.87 -25.43
C VAL A 76 -10.40 -4.41 -24.02
N GLU A 77 -9.18 -3.91 -23.85
CA GLU A 77 -8.72 -3.34 -22.58
C GLU A 77 -8.76 -1.81 -22.64
N LEU A 78 -9.51 -1.21 -21.72
CA LEU A 78 -9.70 0.23 -21.60
C LEU A 78 -9.02 0.76 -20.34
N ASP A 79 -8.53 1.99 -20.42
CA ASP A 79 -8.29 2.77 -19.21
C ASP A 79 -9.62 3.27 -18.62
N LEU A 80 -9.66 3.55 -17.33
CA LEU A 80 -10.87 4.07 -16.69
C LEU A 80 -11.29 5.39 -17.32
N ASN A 81 -12.59 5.55 -17.58
CA ASN A 81 -13.21 6.69 -18.25
C ASN A 81 -12.78 6.92 -19.70
N ALA A 82 -11.95 6.05 -20.28
CA ALA A 82 -11.55 6.16 -21.68
C ALA A 82 -12.67 5.65 -22.60
N VAL A 83 -12.77 6.25 -23.78
CA VAL A 83 -13.60 5.78 -24.89
C VAL A 83 -12.72 5.03 -25.89
N SER A 84 -13.30 4.05 -26.57
CA SER A 84 -12.65 3.30 -27.65
C SER A 84 -13.71 2.81 -28.62
N SER A 85 -13.29 2.35 -29.79
CA SER A 85 -14.16 1.65 -30.73
C SER A 85 -13.57 0.32 -31.17
N GLN A 86 -14.42 -0.63 -31.52
CA GLN A 86 -14.06 -1.96 -32.01
C GLN A 86 -14.75 -2.23 -33.35
N PRO A 87 -14.02 -2.26 -34.48
CA PRO A 87 -14.61 -2.61 -35.77
C PRO A 87 -14.93 -4.11 -35.83
N TYR A 88 -15.99 -4.43 -36.58
CA TYR A 88 -16.37 -5.79 -36.94
C TYR A 88 -16.57 -5.93 -38.46
N THR A 89 -16.34 -7.12 -38.97
CA THR A 89 -16.67 -7.51 -40.35
C THR A 89 -17.61 -8.71 -40.34
N ALA A 90 -18.52 -8.76 -41.33
CA ALA A 90 -19.43 -9.88 -41.54
C ALA A 90 -19.21 -10.50 -42.92
N LEU A 91 -18.80 -11.77 -42.95
CA LEU A 91 -18.59 -12.55 -44.17
C LEU A 91 -19.73 -13.54 -44.35
N GLY A 92 -20.52 -13.36 -45.40
CA GLY A 92 -21.64 -14.24 -45.75
C GLY A 92 -21.15 -15.42 -46.59
N ARG A 93 -21.50 -16.65 -46.21
CA ARG A 93 -21.27 -17.85 -47.01
C ARG A 93 -22.57 -18.27 -47.68
N PHE A 94 -22.53 -18.52 -48.98
CA PHE A 94 -23.72 -18.83 -49.79
C PHE A 94 -23.76 -20.31 -50.17
N LEU A 95 -24.94 -20.83 -50.48
CA LEU A 95 -25.15 -22.25 -50.83
C LEU A 95 -24.40 -22.67 -52.10
N ASP A 96 -24.11 -21.72 -52.99
CA ASP A 96 -23.31 -21.95 -54.20
C ASP A 96 -21.79 -22.02 -53.95
N GLY A 97 -21.37 -21.93 -52.67
CA GLY A 97 -19.99 -22.03 -52.23
C GLY A 97 -19.22 -20.70 -52.25
N THR A 98 -19.85 -19.60 -52.68
CA THR A 98 -19.21 -18.27 -52.65
C THR A 98 -19.19 -17.69 -51.23
N THR A 99 -18.25 -16.78 -50.99
CA THR A 99 -18.17 -15.97 -49.76
C THR A 99 -18.10 -14.50 -50.16
N GLU A 100 -18.98 -13.69 -49.60
CA GLU A 100 -19.03 -12.24 -49.84
C GLU A 100 -18.89 -11.46 -48.54
N ASP A 101 -18.28 -10.28 -48.63
CA ASP A 101 -18.36 -9.29 -47.56
C ASP A 101 -19.77 -8.69 -47.55
N VAL A 102 -20.47 -8.88 -46.43
CA VAL A 102 -21.81 -8.37 -46.18
C VAL A 102 -21.83 -7.36 -45.03
N THR A 103 -20.68 -6.86 -44.59
CA THR A 103 -20.50 -5.96 -43.42
C THR A 103 -21.44 -4.76 -43.43
N ASP A 104 -21.63 -4.11 -44.59
CA ASP A 104 -22.51 -2.95 -44.73
C ASP A 104 -23.99 -3.32 -44.98
N LYS A 105 -24.28 -4.61 -45.15
CA LYS A 105 -25.64 -5.14 -45.42
C LYS A 105 -26.31 -5.71 -44.17
N VAL A 106 -25.52 -6.15 -43.17
CA VAL A 106 -26.06 -6.73 -41.94
C VAL A 106 -26.58 -5.66 -40.98
N THR A 107 -27.55 -6.02 -40.14
CA THR A 107 -27.92 -5.24 -38.96
C THR A 107 -27.08 -5.69 -37.77
N TRP A 108 -26.30 -4.77 -37.19
CA TRP A 108 -25.47 -5.02 -36.01
C TRP A 108 -26.26 -4.78 -34.71
N THR A 109 -26.19 -5.73 -33.78
CA THR A 109 -26.79 -5.59 -32.43
C THR A 109 -25.91 -6.19 -31.34
N LEU A 110 -26.14 -5.76 -30.10
CA LEU A 110 -25.54 -6.32 -28.88
C LEU A 110 -26.58 -7.01 -28.03
N SER A 111 -26.20 -8.08 -27.32
CA SER A 111 -27.05 -8.66 -26.28
C SER A 111 -27.16 -7.77 -25.04
N ASP A 112 -26.10 -7.02 -24.73
CA ASP A 112 -26.06 -6.01 -23.66
C ASP A 112 -25.77 -4.62 -24.27
N PRO A 113 -26.77 -3.71 -24.33
CA PRO A 113 -26.60 -2.37 -24.87
C PRO A 113 -25.82 -1.41 -23.95
N GLU A 114 -25.57 -1.77 -22.67
CA GLU A 114 -24.77 -0.92 -21.78
C GLU A 114 -23.28 -0.89 -22.16
N ILE A 115 -22.81 -1.85 -22.96
CA ILE A 115 -21.41 -1.93 -23.39
C ILE A 115 -21.08 -0.90 -24.46
N GLY A 116 -22.01 -0.56 -25.34
CA GLY A 116 -21.72 0.29 -26.48
C GLY A 116 -22.84 0.39 -27.50
N VAL A 117 -22.61 1.22 -28.51
CA VAL A 117 -23.55 1.46 -29.61
C VAL A 117 -22.81 1.35 -30.94
N PHE A 118 -23.42 0.66 -31.92
CA PHE A 118 -22.85 0.56 -33.26
C PHE A 118 -23.03 1.86 -34.05
N SER A 119 -21.96 2.29 -34.70
CA SER A 119 -21.91 3.32 -35.74
C SER A 119 -21.39 2.67 -37.02
N GLY A 120 -22.31 2.26 -37.90
CA GLY A 120 -21.99 1.36 -38.99
C GLY A 120 -21.56 -0.02 -38.46
N ALA A 121 -20.41 -0.52 -38.93
CA ALA A 121 -19.81 -1.76 -38.45
C ALA A 121 -18.80 -1.57 -37.30
N SER A 122 -18.65 -0.35 -36.79
CA SER A 122 -17.80 -0.04 -35.64
C SER A 122 -18.64 0.06 -34.38
N LEU A 123 -18.28 -0.69 -33.35
CA LEU A 123 -18.90 -0.58 -32.03
C LEU A 123 -18.17 0.49 -31.20
N ASP A 124 -18.86 1.57 -30.86
CA ASP A 124 -18.34 2.59 -29.94
C ASP A 124 -18.63 2.15 -28.50
N LEU A 125 -17.56 1.95 -27.72
CA LEU A 125 -17.64 1.43 -26.35
C LEU A 125 -17.95 2.55 -25.35
N MET A 126 -18.82 2.26 -24.39
CA MET A 126 -19.09 3.15 -23.27
C MET A 126 -17.93 3.12 -22.28
N PRO A 127 -17.52 4.28 -21.72
CA PRO A 127 -16.47 4.33 -20.73
C PRO A 127 -16.91 3.66 -19.42
N MET A 128 -15.98 2.97 -18.77
CA MET A 128 -16.19 2.39 -17.43
C MET A 128 -15.50 3.25 -16.38
N VAL A 129 -16.24 3.65 -15.34
CA VAL A 129 -15.74 4.55 -14.28
C VAL A 129 -14.98 3.82 -13.16
N SER A 130 -15.13 2.50 -13.08
CA SER A 130 -14.50 1.63 -12.09
C SER A 130 -13.91 0.39 -12.76
N ALA A 131 -12.92 -0.22 -12.10
CA ALA A 131 -12.31 -1.44 -12.58
C ALA A 131 -13.34 -2.57 -12.67
N GLY A 132 -13.32 -3.34 -13.74
CA GLY A 132 -14.23 -4.46 -13.95
C GLY A 132 -14.20 -4.98 -15.37
N ALA A 133 -15.05 -5.97 -15.63
CA ALA A 133 -15.20 -6.57 -16.94
C ALA A 133 -16.67 -6.77 -17.29
N LYS A 134 -16.98 -6.71 -18.58
CA LYS A 134 -18.29 -7.02 -19.14
C LYS A 134 -18.14 -7.88 -20.39
N THR A 135 -19.08 -8.79 -20.62
CA THR A 135 -19.13 -9.62 -21.83
C THR A 135 -20.46 -9.46 -22.53
N THR A 136 -20.45 -9.40 -23.86
CA THR A 136 -21.67 -9.33 -24.69
C THR A 136 -21.51 -10.16 -25.96
N ARG A 137 -22.64 -10.57 -26.55
CA ARG A 137 -22.68 -11.15 -27.89
C ARG A 137 -22.91 -10.04 -28.91
N VAL A 138 -22.03 -9.99 -29.90
CA VAL A 138 -22.17 -9.18 -31.11
C VAL A 138 -22.91 -10.01 -32.14
N ARG A 139 -23.99 -9.46 -32.69
CA ARG A 139 -24.83 -10.16 -33.68
C ARG A 139 -24.90 -9.36 -34.97
N ALA A 140 -24.63 -10.06 -36.07
CA ALA A 140 -24.88 -9.59 -37.43
C ALA A 140 -26.06 -10.38 -38.01
N GLU A 141 -27.09 -9.69 -38.48
CA GLU A 141 -28.26 -10.33 -39.10
C GLU A 141 -28.50 -9.81 -40.53
N LEU A 142 -28.69 -10.74 -41.48
CA LEU A 142 -29.10 -10.46 -42.85
C LEU A 142 -30.07 -11.54 -43.32
N ASP A 143 -31.22 -11.14 -43.87
CA ASP A 143 -32.26 -12.04 -44.39
C ASP A 143 -32.71 -13.16 -43.42
N GLY A 144 -32.69 -12.86 -42.11
CA GLY A 144 -33.03 -13.81 -41.04
C GLY A 144 -31.93 -14.80 -40.66
N VAL A 145 -30.77 -14.76 -41.35
CA VAL A 145 -29.56 -15.51 -41.00
C VAL A 145 -28.74 -14.68 -40.00
N LYS A 146 -28.27 -15.33 -38.94
CA LYS A 146 -27.50 -14.68 -37.85
C LYS A 146 -26.08 -15.20 -37.81
N GLY A 147 -25.12 -14.29 -37.65
CA GLY A 147 -23.75 -14.56 -37.22
C GLY A 147 -23.53 -13.98 -35.84
N GLU A 148 -22.77 -14.68 -34.99
CA GLU A 148 -22.43 -14.21 -33.65
C GLU A 148 -20.91 -14.16 -33.44
N ALA A 149 -20.48 -13.17 -32.68
CA ALA A 149 -19.17 -13.08 -32.05
C ALA A 149 -19.33 -12.73 -30.57
N GLN A 150 -18.30 -12.96 -29.78
CA GLN A 150 -18.22 -12.57 -28.39
C GLN A 150 -17.25 -11.40 -28.23
N LEU A 151 -17.66 -10.42 -27.42
CA LEU A 151 -16.82 -9.31 -26.99
C LEU A 151 -16.69 -9.35 -25.48
N THR A 152 -15.45 -9.25 -25.02
CA THR A 152 -15.08 -8.96 -23.64
C THR A 152 -14.48 -7.56 -23.58
N VAL A 153 -15.01 -6.72 -22.70
CA VAL A 153 -14.43 -5.41 -22.38
C VAL A 153 -13.97 -5.44 -20.95
N VAL A 154 -12.71 -5.10 -20.72
CA VAL A 154 -12.12 -4.97 -19.38
C VAL A 154 -11.62 -3.55 -19.22
N ALA A 155 -11.97 -2.92 -18.11
CA ALA A 155 -11.45 -1.61 -17.76
C ALA A 155 -10.75 -1.68 -16.41
N TYR A 156 -9.60 -1.03 -16.31
CA TYR A 156 -8.79 -0.92 -15.10
C TYR A 156 -7.88 0.30 -15.25
N ARG A 157 -7.19 0.73 -14.18
CA ARG A 157 -6.25 1.85 -14.31
C ARG A 157 -5.04 1.40 -15.12
N LYS A 158 -5.04 1.66 -16.41
CA LYS A 158 -4.02 1.14 -17.35
C LYS A 158 -2.84 2.09 -17.52
N THR A 159 -3.06 3.38 -17.26
CA THR A 159 -2.01 4.41 -17.36
C THR A 159 -1.88 5.25 -16.09
N GLY A 160 -0.86 6.10 -16.04
CA GLY A 160 -0.53 6.94 -14.90
C GLY A 160 0.40 6.25 -13.88
N PRO A 161 0.66 6.89 -12.72
CA PRO A 161 1.64 6.41 -11.75
C PRO A 161 1.18 5.21 -10.91
N LYS A 162 -0.06 4.73 -11.10
CA LYS A 162 -0.69 3.70 -10.27
C LYS A 162 -1.43 2.65 -11.11
N THR A 163 -0.75 2.05 -12.08
CA THR A 163 -1.38 1.08 -12.97
C THR A 163 -1.78 -0.18 -12.21
N ASP A 164 -3.02 -0.63 -12.42
CA ASP A 164 -3.58 -1.88 -11.92
C ASP A 164 -3.21 -3.06 -12.84
N PHE A 165 -3.50 -4.28 -12.40
CA PHE A 165 -3.20 -5.50 -13.15
C PHE A 165 -4.41 -6.06 -13.86
N PHE A 166 -4.16 -6.64 -15.03
CA PHE A 166 -5.10 -7.51 -15.72
C PHE A 166 -4.38 -8.76 -16.21
N PHE A 167 -4.85 -9.95 -15.85
CA PHE A 167 -4.27 -11.23 -16.27
C PHE A 167 -5.29 -12.07 -17.04
N VAL A 168 -4.83 -12.80 -18.06
CA VAL A 168 -5.65 -13.81 -18.75
C VAL A 168 -5.06 -15.18 -18.46
N LEU A 169 -5.70 -15.96 -17.60
CA LEU A 169 -5.14 -17.17 -17.02
C LEU A 169 -5.99 -18.41 -17.39
N PRO A 170 -5.71 -19.07 -18.53
CA PRO A 170 -6.30 -20.36 -18.85
C PRO A 170 -6.01 -21.40 -17.76
N PHE A 171 -6.96 -22.30 -17.52
CA PHE A 171 -6.81 -23.35 -16.52
C PHE A 171 -5.74 -24.36 -16.91
N ASP A 172 -4.77 -24.58 -16.01
CA ASP A 172 -3.71 -25.60 -16.10
C ASP A 172 -2.92 -25.55 -17.43
N ASP A 173 -2.68 -24.34 -17.94
CA ASP A 173 -1.84 -24.13 -19.13
C ASP A 173 -0.36 -24.09 -18.74
N PRO A 174 0.49 -25.04 -19.19
CA PRO A 174 1.92 -25.04 -18.85
C PRO A 174 2.68 -23.78 -19.26
N GLN A 175 2.13 -22.97 -20.18
CA GLN A 175 2.67 -21.67 -20.60
C GLN A 175 1.84 -20.48 -20.11
N GLY A 176 0.80 -20.72 -19.30
CA GLY A 176 -0.17 -19.71 -18.85
C GLY A 176 0.31 -18.84 -17.69
N SER A 177 1.50 -19.09 -17.13
CA SER A 177 2.08 -18.23 -16.10
C SER A 177 2.45 -16.87 -16.68
N GLN A 178 2.09 -15.81 -15.97
CA GLN A 178 2.34 -14.43 -16.39
C GLN A 178 3.05 -13.63 -15.31
N ASP A 179 4.06 -12.89 -15.73
CA ASP A 179 4.89 -12.03 -14.91
C ASP A 179 4.62 -10.56 -15.24
N LYS A 180 4.26 -9.76 -14.23
CA LYS A 180 4.08 -8.31 -14.37
C LYS A 180 4.76 -7.53 -13.22
N PRO A 181 5.42 -6.41 -13.50
CA PRO A 181 6.05 -5.60 -12.45
C PRO A 181 5.01 -4.80 -11.66
N LEU A 182 5.15 -4.79 -10.34
CA LEU A 182 4.50 -3.87 -9.42
C LEU A 182 5.49 -2.77 -9.05
N GLU A 183 5.29 -1.56 -9.54
CA GLU A 183 6.10 -0.39 -9.23
C GLU A 183 5.28 0.64 -8.43
N PHE A 184 5.87 1.22 -7.38
CA PHE A 184 5.29 2.34 -6.64
C PHE A 184 6.34 3.10 -5.82
N SER A 185 6.07 4.39 -5.59
CA SER A 185 6.84 5.24 -4.67
C SER A 185 6.38 5.03 -3.23
N THR A 186 7.33 4.95 -2.31
CA THR A 186 7.10 4.82 -0.85
C THR A 186 6.90 6.16 -0.14
N ASP A 187 6.48 7.20 -0.84
CA ASP A 187 6.12 8.47 -0.20
C ASP A 187 5.04 8.28 0.88
N VAL A 188 5.18 8.96 2.02
CA VAL A 188 4.14 9.00 3.05
C VAL A 188 2.96 9.81 2.52
N ARG A 189 1.82 9.16 2.29
CA ARG A 189 0.64 9.79 1.68
C ARG A 189 -0.38 10.30 2.68
N SER A 190 -0.45 9.65 3.84
CA SER A 190 -1.40 9.96 4.91
C SER A 190 -0.67 9.90 6.25
N LEU A 191 -0.90 10.89 7.09
CA LEU A 191 -0.17 11.09 8.34
C LEU A 191 -1.14 11.53 9.42
N ASP A 192 -1.13 10.87 10.59
CA ASP A 192 -1.90 11.33 11.73
C ASP A 192 -0.97 11.63 12.90
N VAL A 193 -0.98 12.86 13.39
CA VAL A 193 -0.08 13.34 14.44
C VAL A 193 -0.85 13.61 15.72
N PHE A 194 -0.49 12.95 16.81
CA PHE A 194 -1.05 13.20 18.13
C PHE A 194 -0.03 13.90 19.04
N PHE A 195 -0.37 15.09 19.54
CA PHE A 195 0.42 15.78 20.55
C PHE A 195 0.06 15.27 21.94
N ALA A 196 1.02 14.67 22.63
CA ALA A 196 0.92 14.28 24.03
C ALA A 196 1.76 15.25 24.86
N MET A 197 1.08 16.20 25.50
CA MET A 197 1.75 17.29 26.21
C MET A 197 1.79 17.01 27.70
N ASP A 198 2.97 17.07 28.31
CA ASP A 198 3.10 17.20 29.75
C ASP A 198 2.49 18.53 30.20
N THR A 199 1.53 18.47 31.11
CA THR A 199 0.84 19.66 31.64
C THR A 199 0.99 19.82 33.14
N THR A 200 2.13 19.40 33.67
CA THR A 200 2.54 19.64 35.06
C THR A 200 3.07 21.05 35.27
N GLY A 201 3.34 21.42 36.52
CA GLY A 201 3.52 22.81 36.92
C GLY A 201 4.72 23.55 36.30
N SER A 202 5.69 22.83 35.73
CA SER A 202 6.86 23.40 35.04
C SER A 202 6.55 23.83 33.60
N MET A 203 5.58 23.19 32.94
CA MET A 203 5.42 23.20 31.48
C MET A 203 4.72 24.43 30.88
N LEU A 204 4.49 25.50 31.66
CA LEU A 204 3.69 26.64 31.18
C LEU A 204 4.31 27.32 29.95
N GLY A 205 5.63 27.44 29.89
CA GLY A 205 6.31 28.08 28.75
C GLY A 205 6.12 27.28 27.47
N GLU A 206 6.32 25.98 27.55
CA GLU A 206 6.14 24.98 26.50
C GLU A 206 4.71 24.97 25.98
N ILE A 207 3.72 24.94 26.88
CA ILE A 207 2.30 25.00 26.53
C ILE A 207 2.02 26.28 25.72
N LYS A 208 2.49 27.44 26.18
CA LYS A 208 2.30 28.71 25.45
C LYS A 208 2.98 28.71 24.08
N ASN A 209 4.15 28.10 23.95
CA ASN A 209 4.83 28.00 22.67
C ASN A 209 4.10 27.06 21.71
N LEU A 210 3.60 25.91 22.17
CA LEU A 210 2.80 25.02 21.35
C LEU A 210 1.49 25.70 20.91
N GLN A 211 0.77 26.36 21.83
CA GLN A 211 -0.45 27.11 21.52
C GLN A 211 -0.24 28.16 20.43
N GLN A 212 0.89 28.86 20.44
CA GLN A 212 1.21 29.90 19.45
C GLN A 212 1.68 29.32 18.11
N ALA A 213 2.39 28.20 18.13
CA ALA A 213 3.02 27.61 16.95
C ALA A 213 2.11 26.65 16.18
N LEU A 214 1.16 25.99 16.84
CA LEU A 214 0.45 24.82 16.34
C LEU A 214 -0.07 24.99 14.91
N ILE A 215 -0.99 25.93 14.65
CA ILE A 215 -1.57 26.05 13.30
C ILE A 215 -0.54 26.54 12.27
N ASN A 216 0.16 27.63 12.58
CA ASN A 216 0.92 28.39 11.58
C ASN A 216 2.30 27.80 11.30
N GLN A 217 2.92 27.17 12.30
CA GLN A 217 4.22 26.56 12.16
C GLN A 217 4.08 25.05 11.94
N VAL A 218 3.13 24.37 12.59
CA VAL A 218 3.04 22.90 12.52
C VAL A 218 2.03 22.40 11.49
N ILE A 219 0.74 22.58 11.76
CA ILE A 219 -0.34 21.97 10.97
C ILE A 219 -0.30 22.44 9.52
N THR A 220 -0.20 23.76 9.29
CA THR A 220 -0.25 24.33 7.94
C THR A 220 0.93 23.84 7.07
N PRO A 221 2.21 23.92 7.50
CA PRO A 221 3.31 23.39 6.69
C PRO A 221 3.24 21.88 6.47
N MET A 222 2.76 21.10 7.45
CA MET A 222 2.59 19.66 7.28
C MET A 222 1.51 19.33 6.24
N GLN A 223 0.37 20.03 6.25
CA GLN A 223 -0.68 19.88 5.24
C GLN A 223 -0.24 20.33 3.84
N GLN A 224 0.76 21.21 3.74
CA GLN A 224 1.35 21.57 2.44
C GLN A 224 2.26 20.46 1.90
N GLN A 225 2.96 19.74 2.79
CA GLN A 225 3.85 18.64 2.40
C GLN A 225 3.08 17.33 2.17
N ILE A 226 2.15 17.01 3.06
CA ILE A 226 1.32 15.80 3.05
C ILE A 226 -0.14 16.27 3.21
N PRO A 227 -0.86 16.52 2.10
CA PRO A 227 -2.22 17.07 2.13
C PRO A 227 -3.22 16.26 2.97
N ASP A 228 -3.05 14.95 3.05
CA ASP A 228 -3.86 14.07 3.88
C ASP A 228 -3.28 13.87 5.29
N SER A 229 -2.89 14.97 5.95
CA SER A 229 -2.44 14.95 7.35
C SER A 229 -3.52 15.43 8.32
N GLN A 230 -3.76 14.69 9.41
CA GLN A 230 -4.69 15.05 10.48
C GLN A 230 -4.00 15.09 11.84
N PHE A 231 -4.63 15.77 12.81
CA PHE A 231 -4.00 16.09 14.08
C PHE A 231 -4.95 15.84 15.26
N GLY A 232 -4.38 15.51 16.41
CA GLY A 232 -5.09 15.37 17.68
C GLY A 232 -4.22 15.85 18.84
N ALA A 233 -4.82 16.03 20.00
CA ALA A 233 -4.09 16.53 21.16
C ALA A 233 -4.66 16.00 22.47
N GLY A 234 -3.75 15.67 23.38
CA GLY A 234 -4.02 15.26 24.74
C GLY A 234 -2.91 15.71 25.67
N ALA A 235 -3.17 15.57 26.96
CA ALA A 235 -2.25 15.92 28.02
C ALA A 235 -1.97 14.72 28.92
N PHE A 236 -0.81 14.72 29.58
CA PHE A 236 -0.50 13.78 30.65
C PHE A 236 0.14 14.53 31.82
N GLU A 237 -0.15 14.04 33.03
CA GLU A 237 0.51 14.46 34.27
C GLU A 237 0.92 13.18 35.00
N ASP A 238 0.21 12.81 36.08
CA ASP A 238 0.38 11.52 36.75
C ASP A 238 -0.96 10.95 37.24
N PHE A 239 -0.95 9.71 37.72
CA PHE A 239 -2.03 9.13 38.51
C PHE A 239 -2.29 9.99 39.76
N PRO A 240 -3.56 10.38 40.03
CA PRO A 240 -3.95 11.21 41.17
C PRO A 240 -3.96 10.39 42.48
N VAL A 241 -2.81 9.84 42.85
CA VAL A 241 -2.61 8.87 43.93
C VAL A 241 -1.33 9.18 44.70
N GLY A 242 -1.48 9.40 46.01
CA GLY A 242 -0.33 9.44 46.93
C GLY A 242 0.63 10.59 46.64
N ASN A 243 1.90 10.26 46.44
CA ASN A 243 2.97 11.21 46.15
C ASN A 243 3.20 11.43 44.65
N TYR A 244 2.44 10.78 43.78
CA TYR A 244 2.64 10.84 42.32
C TYR A 244 1.92 12.05 41.71
N GLY A 245 0.60 11.96 41.55
CA GLY A 245 -0.24 13.06 41.05
C GLY A 245 -1.23 13.59 42.09
N ALA A 246 -1.68 14.82 41.88
CA ALA A 246 -2.61 15.49 42.79
C ALA A 246 -4.08 15.13 42.52
N THR A 247 -4.89 15.23 43.58
CA THR A 247 -6.34 15.06 43.46
C THR A 247 -7.02 16.26 42.82
N LYS A 248 -6.31 17.40 42.75
CA LYS A 248 -6.64 18.56 41.93
C LYS A 248 -5.36 19.23 41.43
N GLY A 249 -5.29 19.55 40.14
CA GLY A 249 -4.13 20.21 39.53
C GLY A 249 -3.73 21.55 40.19
N SER A 250 -4.65 22.21 40.88
CA SER A 250 -4.39 23.45 41.64
C SER A 250 -3.67 23.26 42.98
N GLU A 251 -3.44 22.03 43.43
CA GLU A 251 -2.91 21.73 44.78
C GLU A 251 -1.41 22.08 44.95
N CYS A 252 -0.61 22.16 43.87
CA CYS A 252 0.81 22.50 43.98
C CYS A 252 1.12 24.01 43.91
N GLY A 253 0.11 24.86 43.70
CA GLY A 253 0.28 26.31 43.55
C GLY A 253 0.92 26.78 42.23
N LYS A 254 1.27 25.86 41.32
CA LYS A 254 1.71 26.14 39.95
C LYS A 254 0.75 25.62 38.88
N GLY A 255 -0.03 24.58 39.18
CA GLY A 255 -1.15 24.14 38.34
C GLY A 255 -2.45 24.90 38.62
N GLY A 256 -3.43 24.72 37.76
CA GLY A 256 -4.60 25.59 37.69
C GLY A 256 -5.96 24.92 37.64
N SER A 257 -6.04 23.58 37.47
CA SER A 257 -7.33 22.89 37.36
C SER A 257 -7.91 22.48 38.71
N SER A 258 -9.25 22.42 38.78
CA SER A 258 -9.97 21.80 39.89
C SER A 258 -10.18 20.29 39.69
N LEU A 259 -9.79 19.76 38.53
CA LEU A 259 -9.83 18.34 38.20
C LEU A 259 -8.53 17.65 38.63
N PRO A 260 -8.58 16.33 38.93
CA PRO A 260 -7.38 15.56 39.26
C PRO A 260 -6.38 15.51 38.10
N ASP A 261 -5.12 15.29 38.44
CA ASP A 261 -4.10 14.85 37.50
C ASP A 261 -4.51 13.49 36.90
N GLN A 262 -4.13 13.21 35.66
CA GLN A 262 -4.38 11.91 35.06
C GLN A 262 -3.20 11.47 34.18
N PRO A 263 -2.97 10.15 34.06
CA PRO A 263 -1.94 9.63 33.16
C PRO A 263 -2.24 9.90 31.69
N LEU A 264 -3.50 10.17 31.31
CA LEU A 264 -3.88 10.71 30.02
C LEU A 264 -5.20 11.48 30.10
N LYS A 265 -5.25 12.66 29.50
CA LYS A 265 -6.46 13.45 29.23
C LYS A 265 -6.59 13.68 27.74
N LEU A 266 -7.60 13.08 27.12
CA LEU A 266 -7.88 13.27 25.69
C LEU A 266 -8.74 14.53 25.48
N PHE A 267 -8.22 15.52 24.76
CA PHE A 267 -8.94 16.77 24.46
C PHE A 267 -9.46 16.82 23.01
N SER A 268 -8.72 16.23 22.07
CA SER A 268 -9.17 15.98 20.70
C SER A 268 -8.63 14.67 20.19
N VAL A 269 -9.52 13.81 19.70
CA VAL A 269 -9.15 12.73 18.79
C VAL A 269 -8.52 13.29 17.51
N ILE A 270 -7.90 12.43 16.72
CA ILE A 270 -7.44 12.76 15.37
C ILE A 270 -8.61 13.32 14.55
N THR A 271 -8.39 14.49 13.97
CA THR A 271 -9.37 15.23 13.18
C THR A 271 -8.70 16.07 12.11
N SER A 272 -9.40 16.31 11.01
CA SER A 272 -8.98 17.25 9.97
C SER A 272 -9.24 18.71 10.33
N ASP A 273 -9.99 18.99 11.41
CA ASP A 273 -10.30 20.35 11.85
C ASP A 273 -9.16 20.93 12.72
N ALA A 274 -8.29 21.71 12.09
CA ALA A 274 -7.18 22.39 12.77
C ALA A 274 -7.63 23.31 13.92
N ASN A 275 -8.83 23.90 13.85
CA ASN A 275 -9.34 24.76 14.92
C ASN A 275 -9.79 23.93 16.12
N GLN A 276 -10.34 22.74 15.89
CA GLN A 276 -10.66 21.80 16.97
C GLN A 276 -9.40 21.42 17.75
N VAL A 277 -8.31 21.10 17.05
CA VAL A 277 -7.03 20.75 17.69
C VAL A 277 -6.44 21.95 18.42
N GLN A 278 -6.49 23.14 17.83
CA GLN A 278 -6.07 24.37 18.52
C GLN A 278 -6.89 24.63 19.79
N ASN A 279 -8.21 24.43 19.75
CA ASN A 279 -9.06 24.57 20.92
C ASN A 279 -8.76 23.52 22.00
N ALA A 280 -8.33 22.32 21.62
CA ALA A 280 -7.84 21.30 22.55
C ALA A 280 -6.53 21.74 23.23
N VAL A 281 -5.54 22.17 22.47
CA VAL A 281 -4.25 22.64 23.01
C VAL A 281 -4.42 23.91 23.86
N ASN A 282 -5.39 24.77 23.54
CA ASN A 282 -5.73 25.94 24.36
C ASN A 282 -6.30 25.58 25.75
N GLN A 283 -6.70 24.32 25.97
CA GLN A 283 -7.20 23.83 27.26
C GLN A 283 -6.10 23.27 28.17
N PHE A 284 -4.84 23.22 27.73
CA PHE A 284 -3.71 22.72 28.53
C PHE A 284 -3.30 23.66 29.67
N ASP A 285 -3.83 24.88 29.72
CA ASP A 285 -3.67 25.79 30.85
C ASP A 285 -4.98 26.50 31.20
N THR A 286 -5.10 26.97 32.44
CA THR A 286 -6.30 27.68 32.93
C THR A 286 -6.12 29.20 33.00
N GLY A 287 -5.02 29.72 32.44
CA GLY A 287 -4.57 31.11 32.63
C GLY A 287 -3.90 31.39 33.98
N GLN A 288 -4.05 30.52 34.98
CA GLN A 288 -3.29 30.57 36.25
C GLN A 288 -2.00 29.74 36.19
N GLY A 289 -1.99 28.72 35.34
CA GLY A 289 -0.89 27.79 35.15
C GLY A 289 -1.37 26.59 34.31
N PRO A 290 -0.48 25.60 34.08
CA PRO A 290 -0.82 24.32 33.45
C PRO A 290 -2.01 23.65 34.16
N ILE A 291 -2.76 22.80 33.46
CA ILE A 291 -3.96 22.19 34.05
C ILE A 291 -3.63 21.30 35.25
N GLY A 292 -2.57 20.52 35.20
CA GLY A 292 -2.16 19.68 36.31
C GLY A 292 -0.93 20.23 37.01
N CYS A 293 -0.43 19.44 37.94
CA CYS A 293 0.69 19.86 38.77
C CYS A 293 1.80 18.85 38.95
N GLY A 294 1.49 17.55 38.93
CA GLY A 294 2.36 16.54 39.53
C GLY A 294 2.45 16.74 41.06
N LEU A 295 3.05 15.78 41.76
CA LEU A 295 3.44 15.87 43.17
C LEU A 295 4.86 15.34 43.44
N ASP A 296 5.43 14.60 42.50
CA ASP A 296 6.85 14.30 42.37
C ASP A 296 7.40 14.77 41.01
N TRP A 297 8.68 14.51 40.78
CA TRP A 297 9.39 14.94 39.57
C TRP A 297 9.08 14.10 38.33
N PRO A 298 9.03 12.74 38.38
CA PRO A 298 8.71 11.96 37.21
C PRO A 298 7.22 11.98 36.88
N GLU A 299 6.89 11.77 35.61
CA GLU A 299 5.50 11.91 35.11
C GLU A 299 5.04 10.65 34.34
N ALA A 300 3.78 10.60 33.91
CA ALA A 300 3.16 9.40 33.34
C ALA A 300 3.25 9.24 31.81
N MET A 301 4.25 9.81 31.13
CA MET A 301 4.41 9.70 29.67
C MET A 301 4.31 8.24 29.16
N ILE A 302 4.95 7.27 29.83
CA ILE A 302 4.93 5.85 29.40
C ILE A 302 3.51 5.27 29.41
N GLU A 303 2.73 5.59 30.44
CA GLU A 303 1.32 5.19 30.51
C GLU A 303 0.49 5.94 29.45
N ALA A 304 0.74 7.23 29.26
CA ALA A 304 0.08 8.02 28.24
C ALA A 304 0.25 7.42 26.84
N LEU A 305 1.49 7.03 26.49
CA LEU A 305 1.81 6.37 25.23
C LEU A 305 1.08 5.02 25.08
N TYR A 306 0.98 4.22 26.15
CA TYR A 306 0.21 2.98 26.12
C TYR A 306 -1.28 3.26 25.82
N GLN A 307 -1.89 4.18 26.56
CA GLN A 307 -3.30 4.53 26.41
C GLN A 307 -3.61 5.15 25.04
N ILE A 308 -2.70 5.97 24.50
CA ILE A 308 -2.80 6.50 23.13
C ILE A 308 -2.76 5.37 22.10
N SER A 309 -1.97 4.32 22.35
CA SER A 309 -1.76 3.23 21.40
C SER A 309 -2.85 2.15 21.44
N THR A 310 -3.46 1.90 22.60
CA THR A 310 -4.43 0.81 22.78
C THR A 310 -5.87 1.29 22.88
N GLY A 311 -6.09 2.44 23.51
CA GLY A 311 -7.43 2.94 23.81
C GLY A 311 -8.18 2.16 24.87
N GLU A 312 -7.51 1.30 25.64
CA GLU A 312 -8.13 0.46 26.68
C GLU A 312 -8.78 1.29 27.79
N GLY A 313 -8.26 2.49 28.05
CA GLY A 313 -8.70 3.33 29.15
C GLY A 313 -8.25 2.81 30.51
N LEU A 314 -8.52 3.60 31.56
CA LEU A 314 -8.18 3.32 32.94
C LEU A 314 -9.20 3.97 33.89
N SER A 315 -9.72 3.20 34.83
CA SER A 315 -10.66 3.70 35.86
C SER A 315 -10.07 3.76 37.27
N GLY A 316 -8.76 3.51 37.43
CA GLY A 316 -8.10 3.48 38.74
C GLY A 316 -6.57 3.42 38.64
N PRO A 317 -5.85 3.60 39.78
CA PRO A 317 -6.38 3.76 41.13
C PRO A 317 -6.79 5.22 41.39
N GLY A 318 -7.47 5.50 42.50
CA GLY A 318 -7.84 6.88 42.87
C GLY A 318 -8.91 7.48 41.95
N LEU A 319 -8.84 8.79 41.72
CA LEU A 319 -9.77 9.53 40.84
C LEU A 319 -9.39 9.44 39.35
N THR A 320 -8.59 8.45 38.95
CA THR A 320 -8.18 8.22 37.55
C THR A 320 -9.40 7.88 36.70
N ASN A 321 -9.53 8.53 35.54
CA ASN A 321 -10.60 8.25 34.61
C ASN A 321 -10.18 8.55 33.16
N VAL A 322 -9.33 7.68 32.61
CA VAL A 322 -9.01 7.66 31.19
C VAL A 322 -10.12 6.88 30.47
N PRO A 323 -10.98 7.52 29.67
CA PRO A 323 -12.06 6.81 29.00
C PRO A 323 -11.52 5.87 27.93
N ALA A 324 -12.07 4.66 27.84
CA ALA A 324 -11.78 3.75 26.74
C ALA A 324 -12.25 4.36 25.41
N ASN A 325 -11.47 4.18 24.35
CA ASN A 325 -11.78 4.64 23.02
C ASN A 325 -11.16 3.69 21.97
N HIS A 326 -12.01 2.94 21.26
CA HIS A 326 -11.58 2.03 20.20
C HIS A 326 -12.12 2.46 18.83
N VAL A 327 -12.43 3.74 18.67
CA VAL A 327 -12.78 4.30 17.36
C VAL A 327 -11.49 4.50 16.59
N GLY A 328 -11.37 3.91 15.40
CA GLY A 328 -10.14 3.99 14.60
C GLY A 328 -9.06 3.01 15.09
N VAL A 329 -7.80 3.37 14.88
CA VAL A 329 -6.61 2.68 15.39
C VAL A 329 -6.15 3.40 16.66
N GLY A 330 -5.88 2.62 17.72
CA GLY A 330 -5.48 3.11 19.04
C GLY A 330 -6.53 3.96 19.77
N GLY A 331 -6.09 4.61 20.86
CA GLY A 331 -6.95 5.34 21.80
C GLY A 331 -7.33 6.76 21.42
N VAL A 332 -6.70 7.29 20.38
CA VAL A 332 -6.90 8.68 19.93
C VAL A 332 -7.53 8.77 18.54
N GLY A 333 -7.86 7.63 17.94
CA GLY A 333 -8.56 7.55 16.67
C GLY A 333 -7.71 7.79 15.43
N PHE A 334 -6.50 7.26 15.40
CA PHE A 334 -5.71 7.20 14.17
C PHE A 334 -6.52 6.52 13.06
N ARG A 335 -6.39 7.01 11.83
CA ARG A 335 -7.11 6.47 10.68
C ARG A 335 -6.46 5.18 10.20
N GLN A 336 -7.28 4.25 9.73
CA GLN A 336 -6.78 3.07 9.04
C GLN A 336 -5.97 3.49 7.80
N GLY A 337 -4.77 2.93 7.65
CA GLY A 337 -3.87 3.22 6.54
C GLY A 337 -3.11 4.56 6.62
N SER A 338 -3.29 5.38 7.66
CA SER A 338 -2.41 6.53 7.92
C SER A 338 -1.18 6.10 8.73
N MET A 339 -0.08 6.85 8.64
CA MET A 339 1.07 6.65 9.51
C MET A 339 0.80 7.34 10.87
N PRO A 340 0.71 6.61 11.99
CA PRO A 340 0.52 7.22 13.30
C PRO A 340 1.83 7.79 13.84
N VAL A 341 1.81 9.06 14.24
CA VAL A 341 2.95 9.72 14.89
C VAL A 341 2.49 10.29 16.21
N ILE A 342 3.22 9.98 17.28
CA ILE A 342 2.97 10.52 18.61
C ILE A 342 4.13 11.42 18.97
N ILE A 343 3.80 12.63 19.41
CA ILE A 343 4.77 13.64 19.83
C ILE A 343 4.61 13.86 21.34
N PRO A 344 5.35 13.10 22.18
CA PRO A 344 5.48 13.44 23.58
C PRO A 344 6.33 14.71 23.73
N ILE A 345 5.92 15.57 24.66
CA ILE A 345 6.61 16.81 25.00
C ILE A 345 6.65 16.90 26.52
N THR A 346 7.83 16.81 27.13
CA THR A 346 7.99 16.84 28.59
C THR A 346 9.36 17.39 28.99
N ASP A 347 9.46 17.95 30.19
CA ASP A 347 10.72 18.30 30.83
C ASP A 347 11.19 17.29 31.88
N ALA A 348 10.45 16.19 32.05
CA ALA A 348 10.61 15.23 33.14
C ALA A 348 10.76 13.78 32.64
N MET A 349 11.55 13.00 33.38
CA MET A 349 11.62 11.55 33.20
C MET A 349 10.28 10.88 33.51
N SER A 350 10.03 9.67 33.00
CA SER A 350 8.71 9.05 33.15
C SER A 350 8.68 7.85 34.09
N HIS A 351 7.60 7.77 34.88
CA HIS A 351 7.28 6.60 35.67
C HIS A 351 6.83 5.39 34.82
N ALA A 352 7.22 4.19 35.24
CA ALA A 352 6.59 2.93 34.85
C ALA A 352 6.88 1.83 35.89
N PRO A 353 6.06 0.76 35.98
CA PRO A 353 6.36 -0.38 36.84
C PRO A 353 7.66 -1.08 36.42
N GLY A 354 8.52 -1.40 37.41
CA GLY A 354 9.77 -2.14 37.20
C GLY A 354 10.99 -1.29 36.82
N GLU A 355 10.83 0.02 36.68
CA GLU A 355 11.92 0.96 36.40
C GLU A 355 12.88 1.11 37.60
N ASN A 356 14.13 1.50 37.33
CA ASN A 356 15.17 1.61 38.38
C ASN A 356 15.93 2.95 38.38
N ALA A 357 15.51 3.92 37.55
CA ALA A 357 16.13 5.24 37.51
C ALA A 357 15.59 6.17 38.61
N TYR A 358 16.28 7.28 38.84
CA TYR A 358 15.84 8.34 39.75
C TYR A 358 16.46 9.69 39.33
N CYS A 359 15.79 10.78 39.67
CA CYS A 359 16.35 12.13 39.52
C CYS A 359 17.25 12.45 40.74
N PRO A 360 18.56 12.75 40.58
CA PRO A 360 19.45 13.01 41.70
C PRO A 360 19.06 14.19 42.59
N GLU A 361 18.45 15.20 41.98
CA GLU A 361 18.08 16.45 42.63
C GLU A 361 16.87 16.29 43.54
N SER A 362 15.85 15.52 43.11
CA SER A 362 14.68 15.23 43.94
C SER A 362 14.84 13.97 44.79
N GLY A 363 15.65 13.00 44.34
CA GLY A 363 15.79 11.68 44.94
C GLY A 363 14.60 10.74 44.66
N GLU A 364 13.67 11.15 43.80
CA GLU A 364 12.45 10.39 43.47
C GLU A 364 12.71 9.35 42.39
N SER A 365 12.10 8.19 42.57
CA SER A 365 12.28 6.99 41.75
C SER A 365 11.19 6.91 40.68
N VAL A 366 11.55 6.55 39.44
CA VAL A 366 10.56 6.31 38.37
C VAL A 366 9.73 5.04 38.53
N ASN A 367 10.06 4.15 39.47
CA ASN A 367 9.26 2.95 39.67
C ASN A 367 7.88 3.28 40.25
N TYR A 368 6.81 2.98 39.51
CA TYR A 368 5.48 2.92 40.12
C TYR A 368 5.41 1.77 41.12
N THR A 369 4.79 2.02 42.27
CA THR A 369 4.60 1.00 43.31
C THR A 369 3.17 0.97 43.82
N GLY A 370 2.83 -0.06 44.60
CA GLY A 370 1.54 -0.16 45.27
C GLY A 370 0.37 -0.24 44.29
N PRO A 371 -0.75 0.47 44.55
CA PRO A 371 -1.93 0.40 43.69
C PRO A 371 -1.69 0.85 42.25
N VAL A 372 -0.84 1.86 42.01
CA VAL A 372 -0.57 2.36 40.65
C VAL A 372 0.13 1.30 39.81
N ALA A 373 1.12 0.61 40.39
CA ALA A 373 1.82 -0.49 39.70
C ALA A 373 0.92 -1.67 39.29
N ALA A 374 -0.26 -1.80 39.89
CA ALA A 374 -1.20 -2.88 39.57
C ALA A 374 -2.05 -2.60 38.33
N VAL A 375 -2.02 -1.38 37.81
CA VAL A 375 -2.89 -0.92 36.69
C VAL A 375 -2.15 -0.12 35.63
N ALA A 376 -0.98 0.45 35.97
CA ALA A 376 -0.07 1.03 34.99
C ALA A 376 0.66 -0.07 34.21
N HIS A 377 1.12 0.28 33.02
CA HIS A 377 1.79 -0.60 32.08
C HIS A 377 3.30 -0.35 32.09
N ASP A 378 4.07 -1.43 31.95
CA ASP A 378 5.51 -1.33 31.85
C ASP A 378 5.98 -0.83 30.47
N ARG A 379 7.24 -0.43 30.40
CA ARG A 379 7.85 0.10 29.17
C ARG A 379 7.77 -0.89 27.99
N GLN A 380 7.89 -2.20 28.25
CA GLN A 380 7.86 -3.19 27.18
C GLN A 380 6.44 -3.33 26.63
N GLN A 381 5.42 -3.37 27.51
CA GLN A 381 4.01 -3.35 27.10
C GLN A 381 3.69 -2.11 26.27
N THR A 382 4.21 -0.93 26.64
CA THR A 382 4.05 0.29 25.84
C THR A 382 4.72 0.19 24.47
N LYS A 383 5.92 -0.40 24.38
CA LYS A 383 6.61 -0.62 23.09
C LYS A 383 5.82 -1.58 22.20
N ASP A 384 5.32 -2.68 22.76
CA ASP A 384 4.52 -3.66 22.04
C ASP A 384 3.20 -3.03 21.54
N ALA A 385 2.58 -2.17 22.34
CA ALA A 385 1.38 -1.42 21.96
C ALA A 385 1.63 -0.43 20.82
N LEU A 386 2.76 0.29 20.85
CA LEU A 386 3.17 1.20 19.77
C LEU A 386 3.46 0.45 18.47
N ASP A 387 4.15 -0.69 18.56
CA ASP A 387 4.47 -1.56 17.41
C ASP A 387 3.20 -2.13 16.76
N ALA A 388 2.22 -2.54 17.58
CA ALA A 388 0.94 -3.07 17.10
C ALA A 388 0.13 -2.09 16.22
N ILE A 389 0.43 -0.80 16.28
CA ILE A 389 -0.19 0.23 15.44
C ILE A 389 0.81 0.88 14.46
N CYS A 390 2.03 0.34 14.33
CA CYS A 390 3.14 0.93 13.57
C CYS A 390 3.40 2.41 13.89
N ALA A 391 3.19 2.83 15.14
CA ALA A 391 3.41 4.23 15.50
C ALA A 391 4.88 4.64 15.37
N ARG A 392 5.11 5.94 15.22
CA ARG A 392 6.43 6.59 15.32
C ARG A 392 6.40 7.60 16.46
N VAL A 393 7.38 7.54 17.36
CA VAL A 393 7.49 8.49 18.47
C VAL A 393 8.57 9.52 18.16
N VAL A 394 8.17 10.79 18.01
CA VAL A 394 9.07 11.93 17.79
C VAL A 394 9.05 12.81 19.04
N GLY A 395 10.11 12.77 19.84
CA GLY A 395 10.15 13.42 21.16
C GLY A 395 10.52 14.91 21.12
N VAL A 396 10.05 15.67 22.10
CA VAL A 396 10.48 17.05 22.36
C VAL A 396 10.77 17.21 23.85
N ALA A 397 11.97 16.80 24.25
CA ALA A 397 12.49 17.00 25.59
C ALA A 397 12.76 18.49 25.86
N SER A 398 12.00 19.08 26.77
CA SER A 398 12.34 20.37 27.34
C SER A 398 13.41 20.20 28.40
N ILE A 399 14.46 21.03 28.36
CA ILE A 399 15.66 20.79 29.15
C ILE A 399 15.92 21.97 30.08
N GLU A 400 15.76 21.69 31.38
CA GLU A 400 16.27 22.55 32.44
C GLU A 400 17.76 22.30 32.64
N THR A 401 18.58 23.24 32.14
CA THR A 401 20.05 23.14 32.21
C THR A 401 20.61 23.18 33.63
N ALA A 402 19.82 23.63 34.61
CA ALA A 402 20.19 23.59 36.02
C ALA A 402 20.09 22.18 36.64
N LEU A 403 19.43 21.23 35.97
CA LEU A 403 19.22 19.86 36.47
C LEU A 403 20.12 18.85 35.75
N SER A 404 20.35 17.72 36.41
CA SER A 404 21.04 16.59 35.82
C SER A 404 20.27 16.08 34.58
N PRO A 405 20.96 15.72 33.48
CA PRO A 405 20.30 15.30 32.23
C PRO A 405 19.33 14.13 32.39
N GLN A 406 19.54 13.28 33.39
CA GLN A 406 18.69 12.13 33.71
C GLN A 406 17.35 12.48 34.37
N CYS A 407 17.15 13.72 34.78
CA CYS A 407 15.88 14.20 35.30
C CYS A 407 14.90 14.59 34.18
N SER A 408 15.37 14.73 32.93
CA SER A 408 14.49 15.05 31.80
C SER A 408 13.93 13.80 31.13
N GLY A 409 12.89 14.00 30.31
CA GLY A 409 12.29 12.93 29.51
C GLY A 409 13.13 12.47 28.33
N GLN A 410 14.28 13.09 28.07
CA GLN A 410 15.08 12.85 26.87
C GLN A 410 15.47 11.37 26.69
N ALA A 411 15.88 10.69 27.76
CA ALA A 411 16.29 9.28 27.67
C ALA A 411 15.11 8.36 27.33
N ASP A 412 13.93 8.65 27.88
CA ASP A 412 12.70 7.90 27.63
C ASP A 412 12.22 8.12 26.19
N GLU A 413 12.16 9.38 25.75
CA GLU A 413 11.80 9.73 24.38
C GLU A 413 12.76 9.09 23.36
N GLU A 414 14.07 9.07 23.64
CA GLU A 414 15.06 8.45 22.75
C GLU A 414 14.91 6.93 22.68
N ASP A 415 14.48 6.30 23.78
CA ASP A 415 14.18 4.87 23.82
C ASP A 415 12.95 4.52 22.98
N PHE A 416 11.86 5.29 23.08
CA PHE A 416 10.68 5.10 22.24
C PHE A 416 10.93 5.45 20.77
N ALA A 417 11.70 6.51 20.49
CA ALA A 417 12.09 6.85 19.13
C ALA A 417 12.93 5.74 18.48
N ARG A 418 13.85 5.11 19.24
CA ARG A 418 14.58 3.91 18.78
C ARG A 418 13.65 2.73 18.53
N ALA A 419 12.81 2.39 19.51
CA ALA A 419 11.91 1.23 19.45
C ALA A 419 10.91 1.33 18.29
N THR A 420 10.43 2.54 18.00
CA THR A 420 9.49 2.78 16.89
C THR A 420 10.18 3.09 15.56
N GLY A 421 11.51 3.16 15.50
CA GLY A 421 12.21 3.47 14.25
C GLY A 421 12.08 4.94 13.80
N ALA A 422 11.71 5.86 14.68
CA ALA A 422 11.73 7.31 14.44
C ALA A 422 13.18 7.84 14.48
N ARG A 423 14.01 7.34 13.56
CA ARG A 423 15.44 7.61 13.46
C ARG A 423 15.82 7.87 12.01
N ILE A 424 16.80 8.75 11.81
CA ILE A 424 17.29 9.12 10.48
C ILE A 424 18.82 9.00 10.40
N PRO A 425 19.41 8.77 9.23
CA PRO A 425 20.85 8.90 9.07
C PRO A 425 21.30 10.37 9.32
N PRO A 426 22.48 10.62 9.90
CA PRO A 426 22.99 11.98 10.12
C PRO A 426 23.03 12.83 8.84
N GLU A 427 23.24 12.23 7.67
CA GLU A 427 23.29 12.88 6.35
C GLU A 427 21.94 13.47 5.92
N ALA A 428 20.83 13.03 6.52
CA ALA A 428 19.50 13.59 6.26
C ALA A 428 19.46 15.11 6.54
N TRP A 429 20.23 15.56 7.54
CA TRP A 429 20.36 16.98 7.89
C TRP A 429 21.01 17.83 6.80
N ASP A 430 21.73 17.24 5.85
CA ASP A 430 22.40 17.99 4.77
C ASP A 430 21.44 18.42 3.66
N THR A 431 20.16 18.01 3.71
CA THR A 431 19.15 18.30 2.68
C THR A 431 17.90 18.97 3.26
N PRO A 432 17.59 20.24 2.92
CA PRO A 432 18.27 21.07 1.92
C PRO A 432 19.56 21.74 2.41
N ALA A 433 19.73 21.91 3.72
CA ALA A 433 20.93 22.47 4.33
C ALA A 433 21.02 22.14 5.82
N ARG A 434 22.22 21.74 6.26
CA ARG A 434 22.51 21.48 7.67
C ARG A 434 22.49 22.76 8.50
N PRO A 435 21.92 22.75 9.72
CA PRO A 435 22.04 23.87 10.66
C PRO A 435 23.50 24.26 10.91
N ALA A 436 23.79 25.56 10.94
CA ALA A 436 25.16 26.06 11.01
C ALA A 436 25.93 25.65 12.29
N ASN A 437 25.20 25.38 13.37
CA ASN A 437 25.72 24.93 14.67
C ASN A 437 25.73 23.39 14.81
N CYS A 438 25.48 22.66 13.74
CA CYS A 438 25.55 21.20 13.70
C CYS A 438 26.69 20.76 12.79
N ALA A 439 27.68 20.05 13.34
CA ALA A 439 28.77 19.51 12.52
C ALA A 439 28.28 18.31 11.68
N PRO A 440 28.93 18.00 10.54
CA PRO A 440 28.65 16.80 9.76
C PRO A 440 28.76 15.52 10.61
N GLY A 441 27.89 14.54 10.35
CA GLY A 441 27.85 13.28 11.10
C GLY A 441 27.17 13.36 12.48
N LEU A 442 26.64 14.53 12.86
CA LEU A 442 25.87 14.72 14.09
C LEU A 442 24.36 14.82 13.82
N CYS A 443 23.59 14.57 14.87
CA CYS A 443 22.14 14.73 14.92
C CYS A 443 21.82 16.17 15.30
N CYS A 444 21.20 16.94 14.41
CA CYS A 444 20.94 18.36 14.64
C CYS A 444 19.68 18.60 15.49
N THR A 445 19.59 17.87 16.59
CA THR A 445 18.42 17.79 17.48
C THR A 445 18.67 18.41 18.86
N ASP A 446 19.82 19.04 19.08
CA ASP A 446 20.03 19.85 20.28
C ASP A 446 19.37 21.24 20.12
N MET A 447 19.38 22.02 21.21
CA MET A 447 18.83 23.37 21.25
C MET A 447 19.30 24.22 20.08
N ASN A 448 18.34 24.87 19.41
CA ASN A 448 18.57 25.70 18.22
C ASN A 448 19.24 24.93 17.05
N GLY A 449 19.04 23.62 16.96
CA GLY A 449 19.59 22.78 15.88
C GLY A 449 21.06 22.40 16.07
N ALA A 450 21.61 22.52 17.27
CA ALA A 450 22.98 22.09 17.52
C ALA A 450 23.14 20.56 17.43
N GLY A 451 24.37 20.11 17.18
CA GLY A 451 24.68 18.70 16.95
C GLY A 451 24.80 17.87 18.23
N ARG A 452 24.15 16.70 18.26
CA ARG A 452 24.31 15.63 19.26
C ARG A 452 24.90 14.38 18.60
N GLN A 453 25.49 13.51 19.42
CA GLN A 453 25.99 12.22 18.93
C GLN A 453 24.82 11.35 18.46
N PRO A 454 25.00 10.58 17.36
CA PRO A 454 24.09 9.50 16.99
C PRO A 454 23.98 8.43 18.09
N ASP A 455 22.96 7.58 17.96
CA ASP A 455 22.77 6.40 18.78
C ASP A 455 23.84 5.32 18.47
N PRO A 456 23.88 4.20 19.22
CA PRO A 456 24.86 3.14 18.99
C PRO A 456 24.81 2.50 17.59
N ASP A 457 23.69 2.61 16.88
CA ASP A 457 23.53 2.12 15.50
C ASP A 457 24.00 3.16 14.47
N GLY A 458 24.47 4.33 14.92
CA GLY A 458 24.91 5.44 14.07
C GLY A 458 23.76 6.27 13.50
N LEU A 459 22.54 6.10 14.00
CA LEU A 459 21.36 6.83 13.56
C LEU A 459 21.00 7.95 14.54
N CYS A 460 20.23 8.92 14.07
CA CYS A 460 19.74 10.05 14.85
C CYS A 460 18.30 9.83 15.29
N PRO A 461 18.04 9.53 16.57
CA PRO A 461 16.70 9.61 17.13
C PRO A 461 16.11 11.00 16.92
N LEU A 462 14.87 11.05 16.44
CA LEU A 462 14.11 12.28 16.27
C LEU A 462 13.54 12.74 17.62
N VAL A 463 14.45 13.10 18.52
CA VAL A 463 14.15 13.67 19.84
C VAL A 463 14.82 15.02 19.93
N PHE A 464 14.06 16.08 20.12
CA PHE A 464 14.55 17.45 20.01
C PHE A 464 14.63 18.12 21.38
N ARG A 465 15.81 18.64 21.73
CA ARG A 465 15.98 19.42 22.95
C ARG A 465 15.49 20.85 22.73
N VAL A 466 14.59 21.31 23.59
CA VAL A 466 14.15 22.71 23.64
C VAL A 466 14.52 23.34 24.98
N ASN A 467 14.48 24.67 25.04
CA ASN A 467 14.72 25.38 26.29
C ASN A 467 13.56 25.12 27.26
N ALA A 468 13.83 25.14 28.57
CA ALA A 468 12.86 25.03 29.68
C ALA A 468 11.72 26.09 29.73
N ASN A 469 11.58 26.89 28.68
CA ASN A 469 10.47 27.80 28.48
C ASN A 469 9.70 27.53 27.18
N GLY A 470 9.97 26.39 26.52
CA GLY A 470 9.42 26.02 25.22
C GLY A 470 9.99 26.72 24.00
N GLN A 471 10.97 27.61 24.13
CA GLN A 471 11.54 28.30 22.97
C GLN A 471 12.20 27.29 22.02
N GLY A 472 11.69 27.24 20.79
CA GLY A 472 12.14 26.32 19.74
C GLY A 472 11.21 25.13 19.50
N LEU A 473 10.15 24.95 20.30
CA LEU A 473 9.22 23.81 20.21
C LEU A 473 8.57 23.69 18.83
N GLY A 474 7.90 24.74 18.35
CA GLY A 474 7.21 24.71 17.05
C GLY A 474 8.11 24.30 15.89
N GLY A 475 9.30 24.90 15.81
CA GLY A 475 10.29 24.57 14.77
C GLY A 475 10.82 23.14 14.90
N SER A 476 11.03 22.66 16.13
CA SER A 476 11.52 21.29 16.39
C SER A 476 10.51 20.24 15.96
N VAL A 477 9.22 20.44 16.29
CA VAL A 477 8.12 19.56 15.88
C VAL A 477 8.04 19.43 14.36
N VAL A 478 8.03 20.56 13.65
CA VAL A 478 7.94 20.59 12.18
C VAL A 478 9.13 19.89 11.55
N THR A 479 10.32 20.21 12.05
CA THR A 479 11.57 19.62 11.56
C THR A 479 11.56 18.11 11.80
N GLY A 480 11.13 17.65 12.97
CA GLY A 480 11.01 16.23 13.30
C GLY A 480 10.06 15.50 12.35
N LEU A 481 8.85 16.03 12.13
CA LEU A 481 7.88 15.45 11.21
C LEU A 481 8.38 15.44 9.75
N GLN A 482 9.03 16.52 9.31
CA GLN A 482 9.66 16.61 7.98
C GLN A 482 10.79 15.59 7.81
N MET A 483 11.64 15.42 8.82
CA MET A 483 12.73 14.45 8.79
C MET A 483 12.21 13.02 8.83
N LEU A 484 11.21 12.74 9.69
CA LEU A 484 10.56 11.44 9.77
C LEU A 484 9.98 11.03 8.41
N THR A 485 9.14 11.88 7.83
CA THR A 485 8.39 11.58 6.60
C THR A 485 9.25 11.53 5.34
N ARG A 486 10.51 11.98 5.41
CA ARG A 486 11.44 11.99 4.28
C ARG A 486 12.60 11.01 4.42
N PHE A 487 13.01 10.69 5.64
CA PHE A 487 14.28 10.01 5.88
C PHE A 487 14.24 8.87 6.89
N ALA A 488 13.16 8.71 7.66
CA ALA A 488 13.06 7.59 8.58
C ALA A 488 12.72 6.32 7.82
N ALA A 489 13.63 5.35 7.89
CA ALA A 489 13.49 4.12 7.13
C ALA A 489 12.38 3.22 7.70
N PHE A 490 11.77 2.43 6.83
CA PHE A 490 10.80 1.41 7.19
C PHE A 490 10.91 0.22 6.26
N ASP A 491 10.38 -0.91 6.70
CA ASP A 491 10.32 -2.12 5.90
C ASP A 491 9.07 -2.10 5.01
N VAL A 492 9.18 -2.65 3.81
CA VAL A 492 8.14 -2.63 2.79
C VAL A 492 7.83 -4.06 2.37
N VAL A 493 6.60 -4.48 2.63
CA VAL A 493 6.09 -5.82 2.31
C VAL A 493 4.77 -5.70 1.54
N THR A 494 4.37 -6.79 0.90
CA THR A 494 3.08 -6.87 0.20
C THR A 494 2.12 -7.83 0.89
N GLU A 495 0.84 -7.48 0.91
CA GLU A 495 -0.26 -8.33 1.35
C GLU A 495 -1.26 -8.49 0.20
N THR A 496 -1.83 -9.68 0.05
CA THR A 496 -2.88 -9.94 -0.94
C THR A 496 -4.23 -10.14 -0.26
N VAL A 497 -5.25 -9.46 -0.74
CA VAL A 497 -6.63 -9.64 -0.31
C VAL A 497 -7.42 -10.24 -1.46
N GLY A 498 -8.13 -11.33 -1.20
CA GLY A 498 -8.95 -12.05 -2.17
C GLY A 498 -10.37 -12.27 -1.66
N GLU A 499 -11.28 -12.50 -2.59
CA GLU A 499 -12.69 -12.82 -2.37
C GLU A 499 -12.91 -14.34 -2.49
N THR A 500 -14.03 -14.84 -1.97
CA THR A 500 -14.39 -16.27 -2.11
C THR A 500 -15.23 -16.57 -3.35
N GLU A 501 -15.59 -15.54 -4.12
CA GLU A 501 -16.43 -15.63 -5.31
C GLU A 501 -15.87 -14.79 -6.47
N GLY A 502 -16.21 -15.17 -7.71
CA GLY A 502 -15.99 -14.37 -8.91
C GLY A 502 -16.93 -13.17 -9.01
N LEU A 503 -16.68 -12.29 -9.98
CA LEU A 503 -17.45 -11.06 -10.17
C LEU A 503 -18.92 -11.31 -10.54
N SER A 504 -19.29 -12.51 -11.02
CA SER A 504 -20.68 -12.90 -11.28
C SER A 504 -21.26 -13.81 -10.20
N GLY A 505 -20.57 -13.96 -9.05
CA GLY A 505 -20.98 -14.83 -7.94
C GLY A 505 -20.55 -16.29 -8.08
N GLU A 506 -19.56 -16.59 -8.94
CA GLU A 506 -19.03 -17.95 -9.09
C GLU A 506 -18.23 -18.35 -7.86
N ALA A 507 -18.71 -19.32 -7.08
CA ALA A 507 -17.99 -19.79 -5.88
C ALA A 507 -16.65 -20.46 -6.23
N LEU A 508 -15.60 -20.11 -5.49
CA LEU A 508 -14.30 -20.74 -5.60
C LEU A 508 -14.22 -22.09 -4.86
N PRO A 509 -13.26 -22.97 -5.21
CA PRO A 509 -12.99 -24.18 -4.44
C PRO A 509 -12.80 -23.91 -2.94
N PRO A 510 -13.30 -24.78 -2.04
CA PRO A 510 -13.16 -24.56 -0.59
C PRO A 510 -11.71 -24.38 -0.16
N GLY A 511 -11.46 -23.34 0.64
CA GLY A 511 -10.12 -23.01 1.14
C GLY A 511 -9.26 -22.19 0.18
N THR A 512 -9.82 -21.75 -0.95
CA THR A 512 -9.17 -20.82 -1.89
C THR A 512 -9.86 -19.45 -1.92
N THR A 513 -9.12 -18.44 -2.34
CA THR A 513 -9.59 -17.08 -2.61
C THR A 513 -9.10 -16.62 -3.98
N THR A 514 -9.65 -15.52 -4.50
CA THR A 514 -9.16 -14.92 -5.75
C THR A 514 -7.71 -14.44 -5.67
N ALA A 515 -7.13 -14.26 -4.47
CA ALA A 515 -5.72 -13.95 -4.32
C ALA A 515 -4.82 -15.14 -4.67
N ASP A 516 -5.32 -16.38 -4.63
CA ASP A 516 -4.52 -17.58 -4.94
C ASP A 516 -4.14 -17.69 -6.43
N PHE A 517 -4.74 -16.87 -7.29
CA PHE A 517 -4.23 -16.70 -8.67
C PHE A 517 -2.85 -16.04 -8.70
N LEU A 518 -2.45 -15.33 -7.64
CA LEU A 518 -1.14 -14.70 -7.49
C LEU A 518 -0.19 -15.68 -6.80
N LEU A 519 0.63 -16.38 -7.58
CA LEU A 519 1.56 -17.38 -7.07
C LEU A 519 2.64 -16.80 -6.16
N SER A 520 3.18 -15.64 -6.54
CA SER A 520 4.23 -14.98 -5.78
C SER A 520 4.31 -13.49 -6.08
N ILE A 521 4.70 -12.73 -5.08
CA ILE A 521 5.08 -11.32 -5.18
C ILE A 521 6.44 -11.21 -4.51
N VAL A 522 7.49 -11.04 -5.31
CA VAL A 522 8.88 -11.05 -4.82
C VAL A 522 9.56 -9.71 -5.08
N PRO A 523 10.37 -9.20 -4.13
CA PRO A 523 11.20 -8.02 -4.39
C PRO A 523 12.11 -8.23 -5.61
N ASP A 524 12.16 -7.25 -6.52
CA ASP A 524 12.99 -7.29 -7.73
C ASP A 524 14.09 -6.23 -7.67
N SER A 525 13.70 -4.95 -7.59
CA SER A 525 14.65 -3.84 -7.66
C SER A 525 14.12 -2.57 -6.98
N TYR A 526 14.99 -1.59 -6.76
CA TYR A 526 14.63 -0.29 -6.21
C TYR A 526 15.42 0.85 -6.86
N GLU A 527 14.91 2.06 -6.73
CA GLU A 527 15.57 3.31 -7.06
C GLU A 527 15.36 4.30 -5.92
N LYS A 528 16.47 4.74 -5.31
CA LYS A 528 16.45 5.67 -4.17
C LYS A 528 15.83 7.00 -4.58
N PRO A 529 15.18 7.71 -3.63
CA PRO A 529 14.66 9.04 -3.91
C PRO A 529 15.80 9.98 -4.36
N PRO A 530 15.48 11.08 -5.06
CA PRO A 530 16.41 12.20 -5.29
C PRO A 530 17.06 12.68 -3.97
N PRO A 531 18.16 13.47 -4.00
CA PRO A 531 19.11 13.70 -2.91
C PRO A 531 18.54 13.77 -1.47
N PRO A 532 19.30 13.31 -0.45
CA PRO A 532 20.76 13.23 -0.43
C PRO A 532 21.35 11.97 -1.07
N PRO A 533 22.55 12.07 -1.71
CA PRO A 533 23.18 10.95 -2.43
C PRO A 533 23.61 9.78 -1.53
N ASN A 534 23.72 10.00 -0.22
CA ASN A 534 24.35 9.08 0.74
C ASN A 534 23.36 8.35 1.65
N LEU A 535 22.07 8.29 1.30
CA LEU A 535 21.13 7.45 2.05
C LEU A 535 21.58 5.98 2.02
N PRO A 536 21.48 5.25 3.16
CA PRO A 536 21.74 3.81 3.20
C PRO A 536 20.97 3.07 2.11
N GLU A 537 21.60 2.05 1.54
CA GLU A 537 20.95 1.19 0.56
C GLU A 537 19.89 0.31 1.24
N PRO A 538 18.65 0.25 0.73
CA PRO A 538 17.71 -0.78 1.11
C PRO A 538 18.29 -2.18 0.88
N THR A 539 17.93 -3.12 1.74
CA THR A 539 18.21 -4.54 1.51
C THR A 539 16.94 -5.28 1.10
N MET A 540 17.06 -6.43 0.45
CA MET A 540 15.90 -7.23 0.01
C MET A 540 16.03 -8.67 0.52
N ASP A 541 14.91 -9.26 0.90
CA ASP A 541 14.77 -10.70 1.14
C ASP A 541 13.68 -11.29 0.24
N SER A 542 13.18 -12.50 0.55
CA SER A 542 12.14 -13.15 -0.26
C SER A 542 10.73 -12.57 -0.07
N VAL A 543 10.53 -11.72 0.94
CA VAL A 543 9.21 -11.22 1.37
C VAL A 543 9.09 -9.71 1.13
N GLY A 544 10.19 -8.97 1.26
CA GLY A 544 10.13 -7.51 1.17
C GLY A 544 11.48 -6.80 1.05
N PHE A 545 11.38 -5.49 1.09
CA PHE A 545 12.50 -4.57 1.21
C PHE A 545 12.65 -4.13 2.66
N GLN A 546 13.87 -4.06 3.16
CA GLN A 546 14.18 -3.60 4.50
C GLN A 546 14.93 -2.27 4.44
N ASN A 547 14.75 -1.43 5.46
CA ASN A 547 15.39 -0.11 5.57
C ASN A 547 15.12 0.82 4.38
N VAL A 548 13.89 0.83 3.87
CA VAL A 548 13.48 1.68 2.75
C VAL A 548 13.24 3.10 3.24
N THR A 549 13.89 4.08 2.60
CA THR A 549 13.63 5.50 2.87
C THR A 549 12.37 5.97 2.12
N PRO A 550 11.50 6.81 2.72
CA PRO A 550 10.35 7.39 2.01
C PRO A 550 10.72 8.02 0.67
N GLY A 551 9.88 7.81 -0.34
CA GLY A 551 10.11 8.25 -1.72
C GLY A 551 11.01 7.34 -2.56
N THR A 552 11.48 6.22 -2.00
CA THR A 552 12.12 5.15 -2.78
C THR A 552 11.09 4.54 -3.71
N LEU A 553 11.44 4.41 -4.98
CA LEU A 553 10.66 3.64 -5.95
C LEU A 553 11.07 2.18 -5.80
N VAL A 554 10.14 1.31 -5.39
CA VAL A 554 10.41 -0.13 -5.26
C VAL A 554 9.61 -0.92 -6.29
N ARG A 555 10.18 -2.05 -6.72
CA ARG A 555 9.62 -2.94 -7.75
C ARG A 555 9.52 -4.35 -7.22
N PHE A 556 8.33 -4.93 -7.30
CA PHE A 556 8.11 -6.36 -7.08
C PHE A 556 7.77 -7.04 -8.40
N GLN A 557 8.20 -8.28 -8.56
CA GLN A 557 7.74 -9.14 -9.64
C GLN A 557 6.49 -9.90 -9.15
N VAL A 558 5.35 -9.64 -9.78
CA VAL A 558 4.10 -10.37 -9.55
C VAL A 558 3.99 -11.49 -10.56
N THR A 559 3.87 -12.72 -10.08
CA THR A 559 3.66 -13.92 -10.90
C THR A 559 2.27 -14.46 -10.65
N ALA A 560 1.49 -14.65 -11.72
CA ALA A 560 0.13 -15.17 -11.65
C ALA A 560 -0.02 -16.46 -12.48
N PHE A 561 -0.89 -17.36 -12.01
CA PHE A 561 -1.20 -18.63 -12.68
C PHE A 561 -2.57 -19.15 -12.23
N ASN A 562 -3.17 -20.05 -13.02
CA ASN A 562 -4.44 -20.68 -12.69
C ASN A 562 -4.34 -22.20 -12.78
N ASP A 563 -4.31 -22.87 -11.64
CA ASP A 563 -4.34 -24.33 -11.50
C ASP A 563 -5.59 -24.85 -10.75
N PHE A 564 -6.51 -23.96 -10.36
CA PHE A 564 -7.63 -24.31 -9.49
C PHE A 564 -9.02 -23.94 -10.05
N VAL A 565 -9.12 -22.93 -10.91
CA VAL A 565 -10.40 -22.52 -11.52
C VAL A 565 -10.50 -23.04 -12.95
N LYS A 566 -11.34 -24.07 -13.14
CA LYS A 566 -11.62 -24.64 -14.46
C LYS A 566 -12.35 -23.64 -15.36
N GLY A 567 -12.01 -23.64 -16.64
CA GLY A 567 -12.77 -22.92 -17.65
C GLY A 567 -14.20 -23.47 -17.77
N THR A 568 -15.15 -22.59 -18.09
CA THR A 568 -16.54 -22.95 -18.41
C THR A 568 -16.84 -22.60 -19.87
N GLU A 569 -18.08 -22.73 -20.33
CA GLU A 569 -18.47 -22.21 -21.64
C GLU A 569 -18.51 -20.67 -21.70
N GLN A 570 -18.48 -20.01 -20.54
CA GLN A 570 -18.44 -18.56 -20.40
C GLN A 570 -17.12 -18.12 -19.78
N ALA A 571 -16.69 -16.90 -20.14
CA ALA A 571 -15.58 -16.24 -19.48
C ALA A 571 -15.93 -15.99 -18.01
N GLN A 572 -14.97 -16.23 -17.12
CA GLN A 572 -15.12 -15.95 -15.69
C GLN A 572 -14.15 -14.85 -15.28
N PHE A 573 -14.59 -13.91 -14.45
CA PHE A 573 -13.77 -12.80 -13.99
C PHE A 573 -13.62 -12.82 -12.48
N PHE A 574 -12.40 -12.54 -12.02
CA PHE A 574 -12.06 -12.50 -10.62
C PHE A 574 -11.35 -11.20 -10.29
N ARG A 575 -11.42 -10.80 -9.03
CA ARG A 575 -10.74 -9.62 -8.51
C ARG A 575 -9.96 -9.98 -7.26
N ALA A 576 -8.73 -9.52 -7.17
CA ALA A 576 -7.95 -9.47 -5.94
C ALA A 576 -7.35 -8.06 -5.78
N THR A 577 -6.80 -7.79 -4.61
CA THR A 577 -6.09 -6.54 -4.33
C THR A 577 -4.70 -6.88 -3.78
N ILE A 578 -3.66 -6.23 -4.33
CA ILE A 578 -2.32 -6.23 -3.74
C ILE A 578 -2.16 -4.94 -2.94
N LYS A 579 -1.99 -5.05 -1.63
CA LYS A 579 -1.61 -3.96 -0.74
C LYS A 579 -0.10 -3.93 -0.56
N VAL A 580 0.43 -2.74 -0.41
CA VAL A 580 1.82 -2.53 -0.01
C VAL A 580 1.85 -1.80 1.33
N LEU A 581 2.59 -2.37 2.28
CA LEU A 581 2.59 -1.96 3.66
C LEU A 581 3.97 -1.45 4.09
N ALA A 582 4.01 -0.32 4.78
CA ALA A 582 5.16 0.13 5.57
C ALA A 582 5.10 -0.48 6.98
N GLY A 583 6.21 -1.04 7.45
CA GLY A 583 6.31 -1.67 8.77
C GLY A 583 5.34 -2.83 8.98
N GLY A 584 4.75 -3.35 7.91
CA GLY A 584 3.77 -4.44 7.96
C GLY A 584 2.33 -4.03 8.32
N CYS A 585 2.02 -2.76 8.58
CA CYS A 585 0.63 -2.38 8.92
C CYS A 585 0.14 -1.01 8.41
N THR A 586 0.99 -0.14 7.87
CA THR A 586 0.56 1.13 7.26
C THR A 586 0.43 1.00 5.74
N ASP A 587 -0.77 1.16 5.18
CA ASP A 587 -1.02 1.12 3.74
C ASP A 587 -0.26 2.25 2.99
N LEU A 588 0.76 1.91 2.20
CA LEU A 588 1.44 2.85 1.30
C LEU A 588 0.71 2.96 -0.05
N ASP A 589 0.26 1.81 -0.57
CA ASP A 589 -0.42 1.72 -1.85
C ASP A 589 -1.31 0.48 -1.94
N ALA A 590 -2.26 0.52 -2.86
CA ALA A 590 -3.08 -0.63 -3.23
C ALA A 590 -3.24 -0.70 -4.76
N ARG A 591 -3.28 -1.91 -5.29
CA ARG A 591 -3.47 -2.20 -6.72
C ARG A 591 -4.57 -3.22 -6.90
N GLU A 592 -5.51 -2.90 -7.78
CA GLU A 592 -6.51 -3.88 -8.20
C GLU A 592 -5.87 -4.90 -9.15
N VAL A 593 -6.30 -6.14 -9.04
CA VAL A 593 -5.93 -7.23 -9.93
C VAL A 593 -7.20 -7.82 -10.52
N LEU A 594 -7.41 -7.64 -11.82
CA LEU A 594 -8.46 -8.32 -12.56
C LEU A 594 -7.90 -9.57 -13.23
N ILE A 595 -8.60 -10.68 -13.10
CA ILE A 595 -8.22 -11.95 -13.73
C ILE A 595 -9.37 -12.41 -14.64
N LEU A 596 -9.04 -12.77 -15.87
CA LEU A 596 -9.93 -13.46 -16.81
C LEU A 596 -9.51 -14.91 -16.91
N VAL A 597 -10.39 -15.83 -16.53
CA VAL A 597 -10.29 -17.24 -16.95
C VAL A 597 -11.09 -17.38 -18.25
N PRO A 598 -10.42 -17.62 -19.39
CA PRO A 598 -11.10 -17.69 -20.67
C PRO A 598 -12.07 -18.88 -20.73
N PRO A 599 -13.12 -18.79 -21.57
CA PRO A 599 -14.00 -19.93 -21.81
C PRO A 599 -13.22 -21.08 -22.44
N ASN A 600 -13.71 -22.30 -22.23
CA ASN A 600 -13.18 -23.49 -22.87
C ASN A 600 -13.26 -23.33 -24.40
N PRO A 601 -12.21 -23.73 -25.14
CA PRO A 601 -12.25 -23.75 -26.60
C PRO A 601 -13.46 -24.57 -27.08
N ILE A 602 -14.24 -24.01 -28.00
CA ILE A 602 -15.34 -24.75 -28.62
C ILE A 602 -14.73 -25.86 -29.48
N VAL A 603 -14.78 -27.10 -28.99
CA VAL A 603 -14.41 -28.28 -29.80
C VAL A 603 -15.58 -28.56 -30.74
N ILE A 604 -15.53 -27.98 -31.94
CA ILE A 604 -16.45 -28.35 -33.02
C ILE A 604 -16.06 -29.76 -33.47
N LYS A 605 -16.90 -30.75 -33.14
CA LYS A 605 -16.74 -32.14 -33.57
C LYS A 605 -17.23 -32.36 -34.99
#